data_AF-A0A1I7U8L6-F1
#
_entry.id   AF-A0A1I7U8L6-F1
#
_cell.length_a   1.000
_cell.length_b   1.000
_cell.length_c   1.000
_cell.angle_alpha   90.00
_cell.angle_beta   90.00
_cell.angle_gamma   90.00
#
_symmetry.space_group_name_H-M   'P 1'
#
loop_
_entity.id
_entity.type
_entity.pdbx_description
1 polymer ?
#
loop_
_entity_poly.entity_id
_entity_poly.type
_entity_poly.pdbx_seq_one_letter_code
_entity_poly.pdbx_strand_id
1 'polypeptide(L)'
;MVEINQTKCELAGQIVYHPVYRLSQFWTLFVSVSAVPSLFYFLLKRIFKLSFHGNLKCLLTTYFVCIFLYAVVLTFDFTYHCIVPFFVTSNCGLIIDETLYKYGHFTSLFLLTTPMLLPFGFTIERFVAIGLAHRYESIRTLMGPIFCFALVCFHQNKYLQKKTTLSLRYALEEISQSSKFTLIVTFTHLLFFGTYTTASILVRELGQSFFGSYLNWSVARGVNCAVPTYNLLITFIGTKSLKHLNSKRKTMVWTTVQMRQKGREGAMNYENITMKPWNTVSGRISLL
;
A
#
# COMPACT_ATOMS: atom_id res chain seq x y z
N MET A 1 -32.71 0.39 35.52
CA MET A 1 -31.38 0.83 35.00
C MET A 1 -30.21 0.02 35.57
N VAL A 2 -30.23 -0.34 36.85
CA VAL A 2 -29.17 -1.16 37.49
C VAL A 2 -29.07 -2.56 36.86
N GLU A 3 -30.18 -3.28 36.68
CA GLU A 3 -30.18 -4.63 36.07
C GLU A 3 -29.72 -4.64 34.60
N ILE A 4 -30.06 -3.59 33.83
CA ILE A 4 -29.64 -3.46 32.42
C ILE A 4 -28.13 -3.21 32.32
N ASN A 5 -27.54 -2.49 33.29
CA ASN A 5 -26.10 -2.27 33.32
C ASN A 5 -25.36 -3.53 33.77
N GLN A 6 -25.92 -4.28 34.71
CA GLN A 6 -25.34 -5.52 35.21
C GLN A 6 -25.29 -6.62 34.12
N THR A 7 -26.38 -6.78 33.36
CA THR A 7 -26.44 -7.71 32.21
C THR A 7 -25.46 -7.36 31.10
N LYS A 8 -25.22 -6.06 30.83
CA LYS A 8 -24.18 -5.63 29.87
C LYS A 8 -22.77 -5.94 30.36
N CYS A 9 -22.49 -5.77 31.64
CA CYS A 9 -21.19 -6.08 32.21
C CYS A 9 -20.90 -7.59 32.19
N GLU A 10 -21.88 -8.42 32.53
CA GLU A 10 -21.74 -9.88 32.48
C GLU A 10 -21.47 -10.37 31.06
N LEU A 11 -22.19 -9.84 30.07
CA LEU A 11 -21.96 -10.12 28.66
C LEU A 11 -20.54 -9.70 28.22
N ALA A 12 -20.08 -8.51 28.62
CA ALA A 12 -18.73 -8.04 28.32
C ALA A 12 -17.66 -8.99 28.92
N GLY A 13 -17.86 -9.43 30.16
CA GLY A 13 -17.01 -10.44 30.80
C GLY A 13 -16.98 -11.75 30.02
N GLN A 14 -18.15 -12.28 29.64
CA GLN A 14 -18.25 -13.52 28.87
C GLN A 14 -17.55 -13.44 27.51
N ILE A 15 -17.64 -12.31 26.81
CA ILE A 15 -16.95 -12.09 25.53
C ILE A 15 -15.44 -12.03 25.74
N VAL A 16 -14.97 -11.22 26.70
CA VAL A 16 -13.53 -10.99 26.93
C VAL A 16 -12.81 -12.25 27.39
N TYR A 17 -13.46 -13.10 28.20
CA TYR A 17 -12.87 -14.37 28.63
C TYR A 17 -13.14 -15.52 27.66
N HIS A 18 -13.88 -15.31 26.57
CA HIS A 18 -14.12 -16.35 25.59
C HIS A 18 -12.80 -16.78 24.93
N PRO A 19 -12.46 -18.09 24.90
CA PRO A 19 -11.13 -18.56 24.48
C PRO A 19 -10.80 -18.18 23.03
N VAL A 20 -11.79 -18.25 22.13
CA VAL A 20 -11.62 -17.87 20.72
C VAL A 20 -11.31 -16.37 20.56
N TYR A 21 -11.98 -15.52 21.35
CA TYR A 21 -11.75 -14.08 21.29
C TYR A 21 -10.38 -13.70 21.86
N ARG A 22 -10.02 -14.29 23.01
CA ARG A 22 -8.68 -14.14 23.61
C ARG A 22 -7.56 -14.56 22.67
N LEU A 23 -7.69 -15.71 22.02
CA LEU A 23 -6.70 -16.20 21.06
C LEU A 23 -6.56 -15.25 19.87
N SER A 24 -7.68 -14.70 19.38
CA SER A 24 -7.67 -13.67 18.34
C SER A 24 -6.97 -12.39 18.80
N GLN A 25 -7.18 -11.93 20.03
CA GLN A 25 -6.50 -10.73 20.56
C GLN A 25 -4.98 -10.92 20.63
N PHE A 26 -4.52 -12.07 21.13
CA PHE A 26 -3.08 -12.40 21.18
C PHE A 26 -2.47 -12.52 19.78
N TRP A 27 -3.18 -13.17 18.86
CA TRP A 27 -2.75 -13.26 17.46
C TRP A 27 -2.58 -11.87 16.84
N THR A 28 -3.56 -11.00 17.04
CA THR A 28 -3.52 -9.63 16.54
C THR A 28 -2.38 -8.82 17.11
N LEU A 29 -2.17 -8.91 18.43
CA LEU A 29 -1.07 -8.25 19.11
C LEU A 29 0.28 -8.71 18.54
N PHE A 30 0.45 -10.03 18.36
CA PHE A 30 1.66 -10.59 17.77
C PHE A 30 1.92 -10.05 16.35
N VAL A 31 0.88 -10.01 15.52
CA VAL A 31 0.95 -9.48 14.15
C VAL A 31 1.28 -7.98 14.15
N SER A 32 0.65 -7.18 15.01
CA SER A 32 0.86 -5.72 15.04
C SER A 32 2.25 -5.37 15.55
N VAL A 33 2.71 -6.02 16.64
CA VAL A 33 4.07 -5.86 17.18
C VAL A 33 5.12 -6.24 16.15
N SER A 34 4.89 -7.29 15.36
CA SER A 34 5.80 -7.70 14.28
C SER A 34 5.75 -6.74 13.07
N ALA A 35 4.60 -6.13 12.81
CA ALA A 35 4.40 -5.23 11.68
C ALA A 35 5.12 -3.90 11.86
N VAL A 36 5.12 -3.32 13.07
CA VAL A 36 5.77 -2.03 13.37
C VAL A 36 7.25 -1.97 12.94
N PRO A 37 8.15 -2.87 13.39
CA PRO A 37 9.56 -2.82 12.98
C PRO A 37 9.75 -3.14 11.50
N SER A 38 8.92 -4.04 10.95
CA SER A 38 8.95 -4.40 9.53
C SER A 38 8.58 -3.23 8.63
N LEU A 39 7.52 -2.50 8.97
CA LEU A 39 7.04 -1.29 8.28
C LEU A 39 8.06 -0.16 8.41
N PHE A 40 8.61 0.04 9.61
CA PHE A 40 9.62 1.06 9.86
C PHE A 40 10.89 0.84 9.03
N TYR A 41 11.41 -0.40 9.02
CA TYR A 41 12.56 -0.76 8.18
C TYR A 41 12.27 -0.55 6.69
N PHE A 42 11.08 -0.98 6.23
CA PHE A 42 10.68 -0.86 4.84
C PHE A 42 10.54 0.61 4.41
N LEU A 43 9.96 1.47 5.24
CA LEU A 43 9.84 2.90 5.01
C LEU A 43 11.23 3.56 4.84
N LEU A 44 12.11 3.38 5.83
CA LEU A 44 13.42 4.04 5.86
C LEU A 44 14.38 3.56 4.77
N LYS A 45 14.50 2.24 4.58
CA LYS A 45 15.52 1.67 3.70
C LYS A 45 15.05 1.51 2.26
N ARG A 46 13.74 1.44 2.01
CA ARG A 46 13.19 1.19 0.68
C ARG A 46 12.38 2.37 0.17
N ILE A 47 11.30 2.75 0.84
CA ILE A 47 10.33 3.74 0.31
C ILE A 47 10.95 5.13 0.15
N PHE A 48 11.63 5.67 1.16
CA PHE A 48 12.26 6.99 1.04
C PHE A 48 13.39 7.05 0.01
N LYS A 49 14.01 5.90 -0.28
CA LYS A 49 15.08 5.77 -1.29
C LYS A 49 14.58 5.39 -2.68
N LEU A 50 13.26 5.32 -2.90
CA LEU A 50 12.70 5.06 -4.22
C LEU A 50 13.09 6.17 -5.19
N SER A 51 13.51 5.75 -6.38
CA SER A 51 13.83 6.62 -7.51
C SER A 51 12.60 6.98 -8.36
N PHE A 52 11.38 6.71 -7.86
CA PHE A 52 10.15 6.97 -8.58
C PHE A 52 9.82 8.46 -8.63
N HIS A 53 9.01 8.84 -9.62
CA HIS A 53 8.47 10.19 -9.75
C HIS A 53 7.87 10.74 -8.44
N GLY A 54 8.06 12.04 -8.20
CA GLY A 54 7.76 12.70 -6.93
C GLY A 54 6.31 12.54 -6.47
N ASN A 55 5.34 12.64 -7.38
CA ASN A 55 3.91 12.48 -7.07
C ASN A 55 3.59 11.08 -6.55
N LEU A 56 4.02 10.03 -7.27
CA LEU A 56 3.82 8.66 -6.82
C LEU A 56 4.60 8.38 -5.54
N LYS A 57 5.84 8.87 -5.43
CA LYS A 57 6.64 8.69 -4.23
C LYS A 57 5.95 9.30 -3.01
N CYS A 58 5.37 10.50 -3.13
CA CYS A 58 4.58 11.13 -2.09
C CYS A 58 3.38 10.24 -1.71
N LEU A 59 2.57 9.85 -2.69
CA LEU A 59 1.38 9.03 -2.46
C LEU A 59 1.70 7.68 -1.80
N LEU A 60 2.77 7.03 -2.24
CA LEU A 60 3.24 5.76 -1.70
C LEU A 60 3.85 5.91 -0.30
N THR A 61 4.55 7.03 -0.06
CA THR A 61 5.06 7.37 1.27
C THR A 61 3.91 7.59 2.24
N THR A 62 2.93 8.43 1.89
CA THR A 62 1.73 8.66 2.69
C THR A 62 1.01 7.36 2.98
N TYR A 63 0.87 6.49 1.98
CA TYR A 63 0.27 5.17 2.15
C TYR A 63 0.95 4.30 3.21
N PHE A 64 2.27 4.11 3.10
CA PHE A 64 2.99 3.29 4.07
C PHE A 64 3.14 3.96 5.44
N VAL A 65 3.16 5.29 5.51
CA VAL A 65 3.13 6.04 6.78
C VAL A 65 1.79 5.86 7.48
N CYS A 66 0.66 5.97 6.77
CA CYS A 66 -0.65 5.71 7.35
C CYS A 66 -0.77 4.28 7.88
N ILE A 67 -0.31 3.27 7.13
CA ILE A 67 -0.30 1.88 7.59
C ILE A 67 0.61 1.68 8.80
N PHE A 68 1.76 2.35 8.83
CA PHE A 68 2.66 2.33 9.99
C PHE A 68 2.01 2.93 11.23
N LEU A 69 1.43 4.12 11.12
CA LEU A 69 0.71 4.77 12.23
C LEU A 69 -0.46 3.90 12.71
N TYR A 70 -1.20 3.30 11.78
CA TYR A 70 -2.28 2.38 12.10
C TYR A 70 -1.78 1.14 12.87
N ALA A 71 -0.65 0.54 12.45
CA ALA A 71 -0.04 -0.60 13.15
C ALA A 71 0.44 -0.24 14.57
N VAL A 72 0.93 0.99 14.77
CA VAL A 72 1.31 1.51 16.10
C VAL A 72 0.08 1.62 17.00
N VAL A 73 -0.99 2.26 16.52
CA VAL A 73 -2.24 2.42 17.28
C VAL A 73 -2.83 1.05 17.63
N LEU A 74 -2.90 0.12 16.68
CA LEU A 74 -3.34 -1.26 16.93
C LEU A 74 -2.51 -1.97 18.00
N THR A 75 -1.19 -1.73 18.02
CA THR A 75 -0.34 -2.33 19.04
C THR A 75 -0.70 -1.81 20.42
N PHE A 76 -0.99 -0.52 20.59
CA PHE A 76 -1.47 0.03 21.86
C PHE A 76 -2.86 -0.50 22.23
N ASP A 77 -3.82 -0.49 21.30
CA ASP A 77 -5.20 -0.94 21.52
C ASP A 77 -5.23 -2.41 21.98
N PHE A 78 -4.55 -3.31 21.25
CA PHE A 78 -4.55 -4.73 21.58
C PHE A 78 -3.67 -5.06 22.79
N THR A 79 -2.64 -4.26 23.08
CA THR A 79 -1.89 -4.37 24.34
C THR A 79 -2.81 -4.05 25.52
N TYR A 80 -3.56 -2.96 25.44
CA TYR A 80 -4.55 -2.59 26.46
C TYR A 80 -5.59 -3.71 26.65
N HIS A 81 -6.19 -4.19 25.56
CA HIS A 81 -7.18 -5.28 25.62
C HIS A 81 -6.63 -6.61 26.17
N CYS A 82 -5.35 -6.94 25.93
CA CYS A 82 -4.75 -8.14 26.48
C CYS A 82 -4.40 -7.99 27.96
N ILE A 83 -3.99 -6.81 28.40
CA ILE A 83 -3.47 -6.56 29.76
C ILE A 83 -4.59 -6.27 30.77
N VAL A 84 -5.58 -5.45 30.41
CA VAL A 84 -6.66 -5.00 31.31
C VAL A 84 -7.37 -6.16 32.04
N PRO A 85 -7.72 -7.28 31.38
CA PRO A 85 -8.42 -8.37 32.05
C PRO A 85 -7.59 -9.11 33.12
N PHE A 86 -6.28 -8.86 33.24
CA PHE A 86 -5.46 -9.41 34.32
C PHE A 86 -5.52 -8.58 35.61
N PHE A 87 -5.90 -7.29 35.53
CA PHE A 87 -5.90 -6.37 36.66
C PHE A 87 -7.31 -6.05 37.17
N VAL A 88 -8.32 -6.15 36.31
CA VAL A 88 -9.70 -5.83 36.66
C VAL A 88 -10.38 -7.03 37.31
N THR A 89 -10.90 -6.84 38.51
CA THR A 89 -11.63 -7.87 39.28
C THR A 89 -13.14 -7.83 39.04
N SER A 90 -13.70 -6.73 38.51
CA SER A 90 -15.14 -6.56 38.26
C SER A 90 -15.50 -6.63 36.78
N ASN A 91 -16.61 -7.28 36.44
CA ASN A 91 -17.05 -7.41 35.05
C ASN A 91 -17.34 -6.05 34.39
N CYS A 92 -17.77 -5.04 35.15
CA CYS A 92 -18.01 -3.69 34.62
C CYS A 92 -16.72 -2.91 34.35
N GLY A 93 -15.61 -3.22 35.03
CA GLY A 93 -14.32 -2.57 34.77
C GLY A 93 -13.66 -3.00 33.46
N LEU A 94 -14.21 -4.02 32.78
CA LEU A 94 -13.79 -4.46 31.44
C LEU A 94 -14.40 -3.58 30.33
N ILE A 95 -15.39 -2.77 30.66
CA ILE A 95 -15.99 -1.81 29.72
C ILE A 95 -15.02 -0.63 29.58
N ILE A 96 -14.68 -0.32 28.34
CA ILE A 96 -13.78 0.78 28.00
C ILE A 96 -14.42 2.10 28.41
N ASP A 97 -13.64 3.00 29.02
CA ASP A 97 -14.06 4.36 29.31
C ASP A 97 -14.54 5.09 28.04
N GLU A 98 -15.59 5.90 28.16
CA GLU A 98 -16.22 6.57 27.03
C GLU A 98 -15.26 7.53 26.31
N THR A 99 -14.39 8.22 27.04
CA THR A 99 -13.43 9.16 26.43
C THR A 99 -12.36 8.42 25.64
N LEU A 100 -11.82 7.35 26.23
CA LEU A 100 -10.83 6.49 25.58
C LEU A 100 -11.43 5.84 24.32
N TYR A 101 -12.67 5.34 24.41
CA TYR A 101 -13.37 4.77 23.28
C TYR A 101 -13.61 5.82 22.18
N LYS A 102 -14.11 7.01 22.53
CA LYS A 102 -14.45 8.06 21.55
C LYS A 102 -13.23 8.51 20.75
N TYR A 103 -12.13 8.85 21.42
CA TYR A 103 -10.92 9.32 20.74
C TYR A 103 -10.16 8.17 20.08
N GLY A 104 -9.98 7.04 20.79
CA GLY A 104 -9.27 5.87 20.26
C GLY A 104 -9.96 5.29 19.02
N HIS A 105 -11.28 5.07 19.09
CA HIS A 105 -12.04 4.54 17.96
C HIS A 105 -12.03 5.49 16.77
N PHE A 106 -12.19 6.79 16.98
CA PHE A 106 -12.14 7.79 15.92
C PHE A 106 -10.77 7.81 15.22
N THR A 107 -9.68 7.82 16.00
CA THR A 107 -8.32 7.78 15.45
C THR A 107 -8.05 6.49 14.69
N SER A 108 -8.43 5.34 15.25
CA SER A 108 -8.28 4.03 14.58
C SER A 108 -9.08 3.95 13.29
N LEU A 109 -10.31 4.48 13.26
CA LEU A 109 -11.15 4.53 12.06
C LEU A 109 -10.55 5.44 10.99
N PHE A 110 -10.06 6.62 11.37
CA PHE A 110 -9.42 7.56 10.45
C PHE A 110 -8.15 6.96 9.82
N LEU A 111 -7.29 6.33 10.62
CA LEU A 111 -6.06 5.70 10.16
C LEU A 111 -6.29 4.42 9.36
N LEU A 112 -7.42 3.74 9.57
CA LEU A 112 -7.84 2.59 8.76
C LEU A 112 -8.41 3.03 7.40
N THR A 113 -9.24 4.08 7.37
CA THR A 113 -9.94 4.53 6.16
C THR A 113 -9.04 5.29 5.19
N THR A 114 -8.09 6.08 5.71
CA THR A 114 -7.14 6.83 4.89
C THR A 114 -6.37 5.96 3.88
N PRO A 115 -5.69 4.85 4.27
CA PRO A 115 -5.01 3.98 3.33
C PRO A 115 -5.94 3.21 2.40
N MET A 116 -7.24 3.09 2.71
CA MET A 116 -8.22 2.48 1.78
C MET A 116 -8.54 3.38 0.58
N LEU A 117 -8.41 4.70 0.73
CA LEU A 117 -8.68 5.66 -0.35
C LEU A 117 -7.48 5.87 -1.28
N LEU A 118 -6.26 5.64 -0.78
CA LEU A 118 -5.01 5.86 -1.53
C LEU A 118 -4.84 4.97 -2.78
N PRO A 119 -5.32 3.71 -2.83
CA PRO A 119 -5.39 2.90 -4.05
C PRO A 119 -6.12 3.53 -5.22
N PHE A 120 -7.18 4.30 -4.96
CA PHE A 120 -7.83 5.09 -6.00
C PHE A 120 -6.87 6.17 -6.51
N GLY A 121 -6.22 6.90 -5.60
CA GLY A 121 -5.17 7.86 -5.94
C GLY A 121 -4.04 7.25 -6.79
N PHE A 122 -3.60 6.02 -6.51
CA PHE A 122 -2.58 5.35 -7.32
C PHE A 122 -3.09 5.13 -8.74
N THR A 123 -4.28 4.57 -8.87
CA THR A 123 -4.91 4.29 -10.17
C THR A 123 -4.99 5.55 -11.02
N ILE A 124 -5.33 6.66 -10.39
CA ILE A 124 -5.55 7.95 -11.06
C ILE A 124 -4.23 8.58 -11.48
N GLU A 125 -3.26 8.63 -10.56
CA GLU A 125 -1.93 9.13 -10.89
C GLU A 125 -1.30 8.31 -12.01
N ARG A 126 -1.54 6.98 -12.04
CA ARG A 126 -1.11 6.11 -13.15
C ARG A 126 -1.79 6.46 -14.47
N PHE A 127 -3.11 6.65 -14.48
CA PHE A 127 -3.84 7.05 -15.69
C PHE A 127 -3.32 8.38 -16.23
N VAL A 128 -3.02 9.33 -15.35
CA VAL A 128 -2.54 10.66 -15.75
C VAL A 128 -1.09 10.62 -16.20
N ALA A 129 -0.22 9.90 -15.50
CA ALA A 129 1.17 9.75 -15.90
C ALA A 129 1.29 9.09 -17.29
N ILE A 130 0.41 8.14 -17.61
CA ILE A 130 0.31 7.54 -18.93
C ILE A 130 -0.30 8.52 -19.94
N GLY A 131 -1.36 9.26 -19.58
CA GLY A 131 -2.04 10.20 -20.45
C GLY A 131 -1.25 11.48 -20.77
N LEU A 132 -0.36 11.91 -19.88
CA LEU A 132 0.38 13.17 -19.98
C LEU A 132 1.89 12.99 -20.20
N ALA A 133 2.34 11.78 -20.57
CA ALA A 133 3.76 11.41 -20.69
C ALA A 133 4.62 12.40 -21.52
N HIS A 134 4.01 13.13 -22.47
CA HIS A 134 4.69 14.17 -23.28
C HIS A 134 4.87 15.52 -22.56
N ARG A 135 3.97 15.94 -21.65
CA ARG A 135 4.11 17.19 -20.87
C ARG A 135 4.69 16.98 -19.46
N TYR A 136 4.87 15.72 -19.07
CA TYR A 136 5.38 15.34 -17.75
C TYR A 136 6.81 15.85 -17.47
N GLU A 137 7.55 16.20 -18.52
CA GLU A 137 8.91 16.75 -18.43
C GLU A 137 8.96 18.17 -17.83
N SER A 138 7.85 18.93 -17.87
CA SER A 138 7.81 20.34 -17.46
C SER A 138 7.02 20.62 -16.17
N ILE A 139 5.99 19.81 -15.85
CA ILE A 139 5.12 20.03 -14.67
C ILE A 139 5.43 18.98 -13.61
N ARG A 140 6.59 19.15 -12.96
CA ARG A 140 7.27 18.09 -12.21
C ARG A 140 6.70 17.82 -10.80
N THR A 141 5.88 18.71 -10.22
CA THR A 141 5.58 18.67 -8.76
C THR A 141 4.18 19.11 -8.29
N LEU A 142 3.28 19.63 -9.13
CA LEU A 142 2.02 20.25 -8.65
C LEU A 142 0.76 19.34 -8.79
N MET A 143 0.87 18.18 -9.42
CA MET A 143 -0.31 17.39 -9.79
C MET A 143 -0.85 16.50 -8.66
N GLY A 144 -0.01 16.05 -7.72
CA GLY A 144 -0.43 15.19 -6.60
C GLY A 144 -1.56 15.80 -5.73
N PRO A 145 -1.43 17.04 -5.24
CA PRO A 145 -2.47 17.68 -4.42
C PRO A 145 -3.75 18.00 -5.20
N ILE A 146 -3.61 18.37 -6.48
CA ILE A 146 -4.72 18.75 -7.36
C ILE A 146 -5.55 17.54 -7.78
N PHE A 147 -4.93 16.35 -7.91
CA PHE A 147 -5.66 15.12 -8.24
C PHE A 147 -6.63 14.65 -7.17
N CYS A 148 -6.38 14.92 -5.88
CA CYS A 148 -7.38 14.65 -4.84
C CYS A 148 -8.71 15.37 -5.07
N PHE A 149 -8.69 16.53 -5.75
CA PHE A 149 -9.88 17.34 -6.04
C PHE A 149 -10.45 17.12 -7.45
N ALA A 150 -9.59 16.91 -8.46
CA ALA A 150 -10.01 16.85 -9.86
C ALA A 150 -10.74 15.56 -10.26
N LEU A 151 -10.79 14.57 -9.37
CA LEU A 151 -11.24 13.22 -9.68
C LEU A 151 -12.73 13.01 -9.89
N VAL A 152 -13.52 14.03 -9.57
CA VAL A 152 -14.97 14.00 -9.74
C VAL A 152 -15.40 14.29 -11.18
N CYS A 153 -14.54 14.87 -12.05
CA CYS A 153 -15.09 15.57 -13.22
C CYS A 153 -14.66 15.18 -14.64
N PHE A 154 -13.65 14.37 -14.97
CA PHE A 154 -13.35 14.21 -16.40
C PHE A 154 -12.80 12.86 -16.85
N HIS A 155 -13.62 12.19 -17.66
CA HIS A 155 -13.27 11.07 -18.52
C HIS A 155 -13.02 11.64 -19.92
N GLN A 156 -11.87 11.35 -20.55
CA GLN A 156 -11.85 11.12 -22.00
C GLN A 156 -10.52 10.54 -22.54
N ASN A 157 -10.69 10.03 -23.75
CA ASN A 157 -9.99 8.96 -24.45
C ASN A 157 -8.95 9.51 -25.45
N LYS A 158 -7.92 8.69 -25.74
CA LYS A 158 -7.27 8.40 -27.05
C LYS A 158 -5.75 8.64 -27.23
N TYR A 159 -5.16 7.55 -27.75
CA TYR A 159 -4.04 7.36 -28.69
C TYR A 159 -2.56 7.27 -28.27
N LEU A 160 -2.00 6.12 -28.70
CA LEU A 160 -0.60 5.74 -28.95
C LEU A 160 0.17 6.78 -29.80
N GLN A 161 1.47 6.99 -29.51
CA GLN A 161 2.55 6.69 -30.46
C GLN A 161 4.02 6.91 -29.99
N LYS A 162 4.89 6.10 -30.62
CA LYS A 162 6.33 6.20 -30.98
C LYS A 162 7.42 6.66 -29.98
N LYS A 163 8.33 5.71 -29.71
CA LYS A 163 9.60 5.83 -28.96
C LYS A 163 10.69 6.59 -29.75
N THR A 164 10.82 7.90 -29.60
CA THR A 164 11.83 8.69 -30.35
C THR A 164 13.03 9.17 -29.54
N THR A 165 12.94 9.41 -28.22
CA THR A 165 14.07 9.89 -27.41
C THR A 165 14.47 8.94 -26.28
N LEU A 166 15.75 8.98 -25.88
CA LEU A 166 16.30 8.14 -24.80
C LEU A 166 15.71 8.52 -23.43
N SER A 167 15.48 9.81 -23.21
CA SER A 167 14.80 10.35 -22.01
C SER A 167 13.37 9.83 -21.89
N LEU A 168 12.60 9.83 -22.99
CA LEU A 168 11.24 9.29 -23.00
C LEU A 168 11.22 7.78 -22.75
N ARG A 169 12.18 7.02 -23.30
CA ARG A 169 12.31 5.58 -23.01
C ARG A 169 12.60 5.31 -21.54
N TYR A 170 13.50 6.09 -20.94
CA TYR A 170 13.80 5.99 -19.51
C TYR A 170 12.56 6.30 -18.66
N ALA A 171 11.86 7.40 -18.95
CA ALA A 171 10.64 7.79 -18.25
C ALA A 171 9.53 6.75 -18.38
N LEU A 172 9.31 6.19 -19.59
CA LEU A 172 8.31 5.14 -19.81
C LEU A 172 8.64 3.83 -19.10
N GLU A 173 9.93 3.45 -19.04
CA GLU A 173 10.35 2.27 -18.27
C GLU A 173 10.16 2.51 -16.77
N GLU A 174 10.48 3.70 -16.27
CA GLU A 174 10.21 4.08 -14.88
C GLU A 174 8.70 4.03 -14.55
N ILE A 175 7.85 4.59 -15.42
CA ILE A 175 6.39 4.52 -15.31
C ILE A 175 5.93 3.07 -15.34
N SER A 176 6.42 2.22 -16.27
CA SER A 176 6.04 0.80 -16.34
C SER A 176 6.41 0.03 -15.07
N GLN A 177 7.61 0.24 -14.54
CA GLN A 177 8.10 -0.44 -13.33
C GLN A 177 7.33 -0.01 -12.09
N SER A 178 7.13 1.31 -11.95
CA SER A 178 6.34 1.84 -10.84
C SER A 178 4.87 1.42 -10.93
N SER A 179 4.28 1.34 -12.14
CA SER A 179 2.94 0.80 -12.36
C SER A 179 2.79 -0.67 -11.99
N LYS A 180 3.78 -1.51 -12.31
CA LYS A 180 3.79 -2.92 -11.87
C LYS A 180 3.84 -3.03 -10.36
N PHE A 181 4.68 -2.21 -9.72
CA PHE A 181 4.77 -2.19 -8.26
C PHE A 181 3.46 -1.73 -7.61
N THR A 182 2.88 -0.62 -8.06
CA THR A 182 1.64 -0.08 -7.51
C THR A 182 0.47 -1.03 -7.78
N LEU A 183 0.41 -1.68 -8.94
CA LEU A 183 -0.62 -2.68 -9.25
C LEU A 183 -0.55 -3.87 -8.29
N ILE A 184 0.65 -4.39 -8.02
CA ILE A 184 0.81 -5.49 -7.04
C ILE A 184 0.34 -5.05 -5.66
N VAL A 185 0.68 -3.83 -5.23
CA VAL A 185 0.27 -3.26 -3.94
C VAL A 185 -1.24 -3.07 -3.87
N THR A 186 -1.86 -2.46 -4.89
CA THR A 186 -3.31 -2.21 -4.92
C THR A 186 -4.11 -3.49 -5.04
N PHE A 187 -3.69 -4.43 -5.89
CA PHE A 187 -4.35 -5.72 -6.03
C PHE A 187 -4.32 -6.51 -4.72
N THR A 188 -3.17 -6.54 -4.05
CA THR A 188 -3.05 -7.19 -2.73
C THR A 188 -3.96 -6.49 -1.71
N HIS A 189 -3.97 -5.16 -1.67
CA HIS A 189 -4.83 -4.41 -0.76
C HIS A 189 -6.32 -4.70 -0.99
N LEU A 190 -6.76 -4.68 -2.25
CA LEU A 190 -8.16 -4.93 -2.64
C LEU A 190 -8.58 -6.36 -2.34
N LEU A 191 -7.69 -7.35 -2.54
CA LEU A 191 -7.98 -8.74 -2.20
C LEU A 191 -8.22 -8.90 -0.70
N PHE A 192 -7.32 -8.37 0.13
CA PHE A 192 -7.48 -8.44 1.58
C PHE A 192 -8.72 -7.67 2.03
N PHE A 193 -8.88 -6.41 1.61
CA PHE A 193 -10.04 -5.60 1.94
C PHE A 193 -11.36 -6.25 1.51
N GLY A 194 -11.41 -6.81 0.29
CA GLY A 194 -12.57 -7.50 -0.24
C GLY A 194 -12.92 -8.72 0.61
N THR A 195 -11.93 -9.58 0.91
CA THR A 195 -12.16 -10.76 1.76
C THR A 195 -12.63 -10.39 3.17
N TYR A 196 -12.04 -9.36 3.80
CA TYR A 196 -12.48 -8.87 5.11
C TYR A 196 -13.91 -8.32 5.07
N THR A 197 -14.24 -7.54 4.06
CA THR A 197 -15.56 -6.92 3.92
C THR A 197 -16.62 -7.98 3.67
N THR A 198 -16.37 -8.93 2.77
CA THR A 198 -17.27 -10.05 2.53
C THR A 198 -17.47 -10.90 3.77
N ALA A 199 -16.40 -11.25 4.50
CA ALA A 199 -16.52 -11.97 5.76
C ALA A 199 -17.32 -11.19 6.81
N SER A 200 -17.12 -9.87 6.91
CA SER A 200 -17.85 -9.00 7.84
C SER A 200 -19.34 -8.91 7.53
N ILE A 201 -19.69 -8.79 6.25
CA ILE A 201 -21.09 -8.82 5.80
C ILE A 201 -21.69 -10.19 6.11
N LEU A 202 -21.01 -11.29 5.77
CA LEU A 202 -21.51 -12.65 6.03
C LEU A 202 -21.80 -12.89 7.52
N VAL A 203 -20.89 -12.51 8.43
CA VAL A 203 -21.10 -12.66 9.88
C VAL A 203 -22.27 -11.79 10.38
N ARG A 204 -22.54 -10.65 9.73
CA ARG A 204 -23.67 -9.78 10.06
C ARG A 204 -25.00 -10.35 9.56
N GLU A 205 -25.05 -10.83 8.32
CA GLU A 205 -26.28 -11.35 7.69
C GLU A 205 -26.70 -12.71 8.27
N LEU A 206 -25.74 -13.62 8.52
CA LEU A 206 -26.03 -14.95 9.09
C LEU A 206 -26.57 -14.86 10.53
N GLY A 207 -26.26 -13.77 11.25
CA GLY A 207 -26.85 -13.44 12.53
C GLY A 207 -26.73 -14.54 13.61
N GLN A 208 -27.61 -14.49 14.59
CA GLN A 208 -27.59 -15.41 15.74
C GLN A 208 -28.04 -16.83 15.39
N SER A 209 -28.89 -17.00 14.37
CA SER A 209 -29.42 -18.30 13.94
C SER A 209 -28.32 -19.25 13.47
N PHE A 210 -27.24 -18.73 12.89
CA PHE A 210 -26.09 -19.53 12.47
C PHE A 210 -25.13 -19.86 13.61
N PHE A 211 -24.87 -18.92 14.53
CA PHE A 211 -23.90 -19.09 15.62
C PHE A 211 -24.50 -19.75 16.88
N GLY A 212 -25.80 -20.01 16.89
CA GLY A 212 -26.54 -20.70 17.96
C GLY A 212 -26.73 -19.90 19.25
N SER A 213 -25.95 -18.84 19.48
CA SER A 213 -26.09 -17.96 20.64
C SER A 213 -25.67 -16.52 20.34
N TYR A 214 -26.24 -15.57 21.09
CA TYR A 214 -25.84 -14.16 21.05
C TYR A 214 -24.36 -13.95 21.38
N LEU A 215 -23.84 -14.72 22.33
CA LEU A 215 -22.44 -14.67 22.76
C LEU A 215 -21.49 -15.09 21.63
N ASN A 216 -21.75 -16.23 20.99
CA ASN A 216 -20.92 -16.73 19.88
C ASN A 216 -20.94 -15.80 18.68
N TRP A 217 -22.10 -15.22 18.36
CA TRP A 217 -22.22 -14.21 17.31
C TRP A 217 -21.41 -12.94 17.64
N SER A 218 -21.48 -12.47 18.88
CA SER A 218 -20.73 -11.28 19.34
C SER A 218 -19.22 -11.53 19.33
N VAL A 219 -18.79 -12.72 19.75
CA VAL A 219 -17.39 -13.17 19.66
C VAL A 219 -16.93 -13.24 18.20
N ALA A 220 -17.72 -13.84 17.31
CA ALA A 220 -17.39 -13.95 15.88
C ALA A 220 -17.20 -12.57 15.23
N ARG A 221 -18.05 -11.60 15.60
CA ARG A 221 -17.89 -10.19 15.19
C ARG A 221 -16.59 -9.58 15.73
N GLY A 222 -16.30 -9.79 17.01
CA GLY A 222 -15.08 -9.30 17.65
C GLY A 222 -13.81 -9.85 16.98
N VAL A 223 -13.79 -11.16 16.68
CA VAL A 223 -12.67 -11.84 15.99
C VAL A 223 -12.49 -11.29 14.58
N ASN A 224 -13.56 -11.10 13.83
CA ASN A 224 -13.46 -10.60 12.45
C ASN A 224 -12.94 -9.16 12.37
N CYS A 225 -13.29 -8.32 13.34
CA CYS A 225 -12.73 -6.97 13.47
C CYS A 225 -11.27 -6.96 13.96
N ALA A 226 -10.78 -8.07 14.52
CA ALA A 226 -9.51 -8.08 15.22
C ALA A 226 -8.31 -8.34 14.33
N VAL A 227 -8.39 -8.84 13.09
CA VAL A 227 -7.22 -9.40 12.40
C VAL A 227 -6.60 -8.42 11.36
N PRO A 228 -5.58 -7.61 11.68
CA PRO A 228 -4.90 -6.75 10.72
C PRO A 228 -3.72 -7.47 10.04
N THR A 229 -3.89 -8.73 9.60
CA THR A 229 -2.81 -9.52 8.95
C THR A 229 -2.21 -8.82 7.74
N TYR A 230 -3.00 -7.96 7.11
CA TYR A 230 -2.59 -7.14 5.99
C TYR A 230 -1.36 -6.25 6.30
N ASN A 231 -1.31 -5.63 7.48
CA ASN A 231 -0.27 -4.65 7.82
C ASN A 231 1.13 -5.27 7.82
N LEU A 232 1.24 -6.53 8.28
CA LEU A 232 2.49 -7.27 8.22
C LEU A 232 2.76 -7.75 6.78
N LEU A 233 1.77 -8.36 6.14
CA LEU A 233 1.95 -8.99 4.83
C LEU A 233 2.36 -7.99 3.74
N ILE A 234 1.81 -6.77 3.76
CA ILE A 234 2.11 -5.77 2.74
C ILE A 234 3.58 -5.35 2.74
N THR A 235 4.27 -5.41 3.89
CA THR A 235 5.71 -5.16 3.96
C THR A 235 6.54 -6.22 3.26
N PHE A 236 6.16 -7.49 3.43
CA PHE A 236 6.82 -8.62 2.80
C PHE A 236 6.60 -8.60 1.29
N ILE A 237 5.36 -8.42 0.86
CA ILE A 237 5.00 -8.33 -0.56
C ILE A 237 5.69 -7.11 -1.19
N GLY A 238 5.62 -5.94 -0.54
CA GLY A 238 6.29 -4.72 -1.00
C GLY A 238 7.81 -4.89 -1.12
N THR A 239 8.45 -5.51 -0.12
CA THR A 239 9.90 -5.76 -0.15
C THR A 239 10.28 -6.74 -1.26
N LYS A 240 9.55 -7.86 -1.39
CA LYS A 240 9.83 -8.89 -2.40
C LYS A 240 9.61 -8.35 -3.81
N SER A 241 8.49 -7.67 -4.04
CA SER A 241 8.15 -7.04 -5.32
C SER A 241 9.22 -6.02 -5.72
N LEU A 242 9.58 -5.11 -4.81
CA LEU A 242 10.58 -4.08 -5.10
C LEU A 242 11.98 -4.67 -5.34
N LYS A 243 12.39 -5.69 -4.57
CA LYS A 243 13.65 -6.41 -4.82
C LYS A 243 13.65 -7.08 -6.19
N HIS A 244 12.57 -7.74 -6.57
CA HIS A 244 12.43 -8.41 -7.86
C HIS A 244 12.53 -7.41 -9.03
N LEU A 245 11.78 -6.30 -8.96
CA LEU A 245 11.79 -5.26 -10.00
C LEU A 245 13.18 -4.60 -10.12
N ASN A 246 13.83 -4.31 -9.00
CA ASN A 246 15.18 -3.75 -9.01
C ASN A 246 16.22 -4.74 -9.55
N SER A 247 16.12 -6.03 -9.21
CA SER A 247 17.03 -7.06 -9.71
C SER A 247 16.88 -7.25 -11.23
N LYS A 248 15.63 -7.28 -11.71
CA LYS A 248 15.32 -7.36 -13.14
C LYS A 248 15.87 -6.14 -13.90
N ARG A 249 15.72 -4.94 -13.33
CA ARG A 249 16.30 -3.70 -13.89
C ARG A 249 17.82 -3.77 -13.94
N LYS A 250 18.48 -4.14 -12.84
CA LYS A 250 19.95 -4.26 -12.79
C LYS A 250 20.46 -5.26 -13.83
N THR A 251 19.80 -6.40 -13.96
CA THR A 251 20.13 -7.43 -14.96
C THR A 251 19.97 -6.87 -16.37
N MET A 252 18.84 -6.21 -16.66
CA MET A 252 18.58 -5.60 -17.98
C MET A 252 19.60 -4.51 -18.33
N VAL A 253 19.95 -3.63 -17.38
CA VAL A 253 20.97 -2.59 -17.59
C VAL A 253 22.33 -3.24 -17.82
N TRP A 254 22.70 -4.22 -17.00
CA TRP A 254 23.96 -4.93 -17.15
C TRP A 254 24.07 -5.61 -18.52
N THR A 255 23.04 -6.36 -18.93
CA THR A 255 23.03 -7.03 -20.24
C THR A 255 22.93 -6.04 -21.39
N THR A 256 22.23 -4.91 -21.28
CA THR A 256 22.11 -3.93 -22.38
C THR A 256 23.35 -3.05 -22.52
N VAL A 257 24.02 -2.71 -21.41
CA VAL A 257 25.28 -1.96 -21.45
C VAL A 257 26.43 -2.87 -21.89
N GLN A 258 26.42 -4.15 -21.51
CA GLN A 258 27.38 -5.13 -22.05
C GLN A 258 27.05 -5.57 -23.49
N MET A 259 25.77 -5.69 -23.85
CA MET A 259 25.34 -5.96 -25.22
C MET A 259 25.36 -4.67 -26.04
N ARG A 260 26.52 -4.44 -26.67
CA ARG A 260 26.80 -3.65 -27.90
C ARG A 260 28.14 -2.89 -27.82
N GLN A 261 29.03 -3.30 -26.91
CA GLN A 261 30.41 -2.85 -26.91
C GLN A 261 31.38 -3.80 -27.63
N LYS A 262 31.03 -5.09 -27.78
CA LYS A 262 31.85 -6.13 -28.43
C LYS A 262 31.03 -6.93 -29.44
N GLY A 263 31.68 -7.49 -30.47
CA GLY A 263 31.04 -8.23 -31.57
C GLY A 263 30.59 -7.35 -32.75
N ARG A 264 29.94 -7.93 -33.76
CA ARG A 264 29.60 -7.27 -35.05
C ARG A 264 28.71 -6.03 -34.88
N GLU A 265 27.72 -6.07 -33.98
CA GLU A 265 26.88 -4.90 -33.67
C GLU A 265 27.63 -3.80 -32.92
N GLY A 266 28.61 -4.16 -32.07
CA GLY A 266 29.48 -3.18 -31.41
C GLY A 266 30.44 -2.53 -32.41
N ALA A 267 31.04 -3.33 -33.29
CA ALA A 267 31.88 -2.86 -34.39
C ALA A 267 31.12 -1.89 -35.31
N MET A 268 29.90 -2.24 -35.74
CA MET A 268 29.04 -1.34 -36.54
C MET A 268 28.66 -0.06 -35.80
N ASN A 269 28.46 -0.11 -34.47
CA ASN A 269 28.20 1.09 -33.68
C ASN A 269 29.43 2.01 -33.62
N TYR A 270 30.63 1.44 -33.41
CA TYR A 270 31.88 2.19 -33.47
C TYR A 270 32.12 2.78 -34.87
N GLU A 271 31.93 1.97 -35.91
CA GLU A 271 32.11 2.36 -37.31
C GLU A 271 31.16 3.49 -37.72
N ASN A 272 29.87 3.44 -37.34
CA ASN A 272 28.92 4.53 -37.58
C ASN A 272 29.28 5.84 -36.85
N ILE A 273 29.82 5.75 -35.63
CA ILE A 273 30.27 6.94 -34.89
C ILE A 273 31.55 7.50 -35.51
N THR A 274 32.46 6.64 -35.95
CA THR A 274 33.75 7.04 -36.53
C THR A 274 33.58 7.60 -37.93
N MET A 275 32.66 7.06 -38.75
CA MET A 275 32.33 7.53 -40.11
C MET A 275 31.51 8.83 -40.13
N LYS A 276 30.75 9.14 -39.07
CA LYS A 276 29.87 10.32 -39.02
C LYS A 276 30.59 11.65 -39.33
N PRO A 277 31.74 11.96 -38.70
CA PRO A 277 32.54 13.15 -39.02
C PRO A 277 33.04 13.18 -40.48
N TRP A 278 33.50 12.04 -40.99
CA TRP A 278 34.04 11.95 -42.37
C TRP A 278 32.96 12.18 -43.42
N ASN A 279 31.75 11.64 -43.21
CA ASN A 279 30.61 11.88 -44.08
C ASN A 279 30.10 13.33 -44.03
N THR A 280 30.30 14.03 -42.90
CA THR A 280 29.95 15.46 -42.80
C THR A 280 30.96 16.36 -43.51
N VAL A 281 32.23 15.93 -43.59
CA VAL A 281 33.28 16.63 -44.34
C VAL A 281 33.15 16.37 -45.84
N SER A 282 32.91 15.12 -46.26
CA SER A 282 32.78 14.79 -47.70
C SER A 282 31.56 15.46 -48.34
N GLY A 283 30.41 15.50 -47.63
CA GLY A 283 29.20 16.19 -48.10
C GLY A 283 29.36 17.71 -48.21
N ARG A 284 30.31 18.30 -47.49
CA ARG A 284 30.62 19.74 -47.55
C ARG A 284 31.58 20.08 -48.71
N ILE A 285 32.39 19.12 -49.14
CA ILE A 285 33.29 19.24 -50.30
C ILE A 285 32.53 19.05 -51.62
N SER A 286 31.44 18.27 -51.63
CA SER A 286 30.59 18.08 -52.82
C SER A 286 29.62 19.24 -53.13
N LEU A 287 29.64 20.31 -52.34
CA LEU A 287 28.80 21.51 -52.50
C LEU A 287 29.62 22.79 -52.79
N LEU A 288 30.93 22.65 -53.01
CA LEU A 288 31.85 23.67 -53.53
C LEU A 288 32.27 23.27 -54.94
#